data_AF-A0A382TEV3-F1
#
_entry.id   AF-A0A382TEV3-F1
#
_cell.length_a   1.000
_cell.length_b   1.000
_cell.length_c   1.000
_cell.angle_alpha   90.00
_cell.angle_beta   90.00
_cell.angle_gamma   90.00
#
_symmetry.space_group_name_H-M   'P 1'
#
loop_
_entity.id
_entity.type
_entity.pdbx_description
1 polymer ?
#
loop_
_entity_poly.entity_id
_entity_poly.type
_entity_poly.pdbx_seq_one_letter_code
_entity_poly.pdbx_strand_id
1 'polypeptide(L)' 'MVKQENTYRINEILDEILDTIKKDRPDEWMTIRQVVNYTKLSDQTIRRYARGGFLKVSNRTGRLLFKKSNIDRWLNG' A
#
# COMPACT_ATOMS: atom_id res chain seq x y z
N MET A 1 33.95 -23.48 -13.05
CA MET A 1 32.66 -23.56 -13.76
C MET A 1 31.47 -23.82 -12.83
N VAL A 2 31.48 -24.81 -11.93
CA VAL A 2 30.33 -25.16 -11.05
C VAL A 2 29.85 -24.02 -10.12
N LYS A 3 30.76 -23.17 -9.61
CA LYS A 3 30.36 -22.05 -8.72
C LYS A 3 29.48 -21.01 -9.42
N GLN A 4 29.64 -20.81 -10.73
CA GLN A 4 28.95 -19.75 -11.45
C GLN A 4 27.51 -20.15 -11.79
N GLU A 5 27.31 -21.41 -12.16
CA GLU A 5 25.99 -22.04 -12.38
C GLU A 5 25.11 -21.98 -11.12
N ASN A 6 25.69 -22.27 -9.95
CA ASN A 6 24.95 -22.19 -8.69
C ASN A 6 24.52 -20.75 -8.35
N THR A 7 25.38 -19.75 -8.63
CA THR A 7 25.01 -18.33 -8.46
C THR A 7 23.87 -17.92 -9.38
N TYR A 8 23.85 -18.37 -10.64
CA TYR A 8 22.76 -18.05 -11.57
C TYR A 8 21.42 -18.61 -11.08
N ARG A 9 21.39 -19.86 -10.64
CA ARG A 9 20.18 -20.51 -10.12
C ARG A 9 19.66 -19.83 -8.84
N ILE A 10 20.56 -19.37 -7.97
CA ILE A 10 20.18 -18.61 -6.76
C ILE A 10 19.50 -17.28 -7.13
N ASN A 11 20.05 -16.55 -8.11
CA ASN A 11 19.47 -15.27 -8.55
C ASN A 11 18.09 -15.45 -9.20
N GLU A 12 17.92 -16.48 -10.03
CA GLU A 12 16.63 -16.79 -10.66
C GLU A 12 15.55 -17.07 -9.61
N ILE A 13 15.86 -17.90 -8.61
CA ILE A 13 14.93 -18.20 -7.50
C ILE A 13 14.63 -16.94 -6.68
N LEU A 14 15.63 -16.08 -6.44
CA LEU A 14 15.43 -14.81 -5.75
C LEU A 14 14.47 -13.89 -6.51
N ASP A 15 14.63 -13.79 -7.83
CA ASP A 15 13.76 -12.99 -8.69
C ASP A 15 12.33 -13.53 -8.69
N GLU A 16 12.15 -14.86 -8.79
CA GLU A 16 10.83 -15.50 -8.71
C GLU A 16 10.12 -15.26 -7.35
N ILE A 17 10.87 -15.36 -6.24
CA ILE A 17 10.36 -15.06 -4.90
C ILE A 17 9.93 -13.59 -4.82
N LEU A 18 10.76 -12.67 -5.32
CA LEU A 18 10.44 -11.24 -5.34
C LEU A 18 9.18 -10.96 -6.16
N ASP A 19 9.04 -11.58 -7.32
CA ASP A 19 7.90 -11.41 -8.20
C ASP A 19 6.61 -11.93 -7.57
N THR A 20 6.68 -13.08 -6.89
CA THR A 20 5.56 -13.67 -6.16
C THR A 20 5.11 -12.76 -5.01
N ILE A 21 6.04 -12.24 -4.22
CA ILE A 21 5.76 -11.32 -3.10
C ILE A 21 5.15 -9.99 -3.60
N LYS A 22 5.54 -9.52 -4.79
CA LYS A 22 4.99 -8.29 -5.40
C LYS A 22 3.58 -8.49 -5.94
N LYS A 23 3.29 -9.64 -6.56
CA LYS A 23 1.99 -9.92 -7.19
C LYS A 23 0.87 -10.08 -6.17
N ASP A 24 1.17 -10.57 -4.97
CA ASP A 24 0.14 -11.05 -4.03
C ASP A 24 -0.20 -10.07 -2.89
N ARG A 25 -0.11 -8.76 -3.13
CA ARG A 25 -0.55 -7.75 -2.15
C ARG A 25 -1.91 -7.20 -2.54
N PRO A 26 -3.02 -7.82 -2.10
CA PRO A 26 -4.34 -7.22 -2.28
C PRO A 26 -4.32 -5.82 -1.66
N ASP A 27 -4.93 -4.86 -2.35
CA ASP A 27 -4.94 -3.46 -1.95
C ASP A 27 -5.40 -3.33 -0.48
N GLU A 28 -4.46 -2.94 0.39
CA GLU A 28 -4.63 -3.01 1.83
C GLU A 28 -5.67 -1.99 2.30
N TRP A 29 -6.51 -2.38 3.26
CA TRP A 29 -7.39 -1.45 3.97
C TRP A 29 -6.67 -0.86 5.17
N MET A 30 -6.60 0.47 5.21
CA MET A 30 -5.97 1.25 6.26
C MET A 30 -7.03 1.96 7.11
N THR A 31 -6.83 1.94 8.43
CA THR A 31 -7.55 2.81 9.38
C THR A 31 -7.03 4.25 9.29
N ILE A 32 -7.79 5.21 9.80
CA ILE A 32 -7.34 6.61 9.84
C ILE A 32 -6.00 6.80 10.55
N ARG A 33 -5.72 6.03 11.61
CA ARG A 33 -4.42 6.07 12.32
C ARG A 33 -3.27 5.63 11.42
N GLN A 34 -3.47 4.57 10.63
CA GLN A 34 -2.49 4.12 9.65
C GLN A 34 -2.29 5.15 8.55
N VAL A 35 -3.36 5.78 8.06
CA VAL A 35 -3.27 6.86 7.05
C VAL A 35 -2.51 8.07 7.59
N VAL A 36 -2.77 8.48 8.83
CA VAL A 36 -2.01 9.55 9.51
C VAL A 36 -0.52 9.21 9.56
N ASN A 37 -0.19 7.99 9.97
CA ASN A 37 1.21 7.54 10.02
C ASN A 37 1.87 7.45 8.64
N TYR A 38 1.09 7.10 7.62
CA TYR A 38 1.55 6.93 6.24
C TYR A 38 1.78 8.27 5.54
N THR A 39 0.80 9.17 5.62
CA THR A 39 0.81 10.50 4.97
C THR A 39 1.58 11.56 5.75
N LYS A 40 1.85 11.31 7.04
CA LYS A 40 2.38 12.30 8.00
C LYS A 40 1.49 13.53 8.21
N LEU A 41 0.24 13.47 7.79
CA LEU A 41 -0.76 14.52 8.00
C LEU A 41 -1.55 14.28 9.29
N SER A 42 -2.13 15.35 9.84
CA SER A 42 -3.00 15.24 11.02
C SER A 42 -4.29 14.49 10.72
N ASP A 43 -4.83 13.80 11.73
CA ASP A 43 -6.12 13.10 11.65
C ASP A 43 -7.25 14.05 11.18
N GLN A 44 -7.25 15.30 11.67
CA GLN A 44 -8.19 16.34 11.25
C GLN A 44 -8.09 16.66 9.75
N THR A 45 -6.87 16.71 9.21
CA THR A 45 -6.65 16.94 7.78
C THR A 45 -7.21 15.81 6.94
N ILE A 46 -6.94 14.55 7.33
CA ILE A 46 -7.48 13.38 6.64
C ILE A 46 -9.02 13.38 6.69
N ARG A 47 -9.64 13.69 7.84
CA ARG A 47 -11.10 13.81 7.94
C ARG A 47 -11.66 14.92 7.07
N ARG A 48 -10.98 16.06 6.96
CA ARG A 48 -11.42 17.17 6.11
C ARG A 48 -11.49 16.74 4.64
N TYR A 49 -10.45 16.09 4.13
CA TYR A 49 -10.44 15.60 2.74
C TYR A 49 -11.42 14.46 2.50
N ALA A 50 -11.61 13.56 3.48
CA ALA A 50 -12.61 12.50 3.40
C ALA A 50 -14.04 13.07 3.36
N ARG A 51 -14.36 14.05 4.23
CA ARG A 51 -15.68 14.71 4.24
C ARG A 51 -15.93 15.55 2.98
N GLY A 52 -14.89 16.18 2.45
CA GLY A 52 -14.96 16.95 1.21
C GLY A 52 -15.06 16.12 -0.06
N GLY A 53 -15.01 14.78 0.03
CA GLY A 53 -15.09 13.88 -1.13
C GLY A 53 -13.80 13.78 -1.95
N PHE A 54 -12.76 14.52 -1.60
CA PHE A 54 -11.45 14.51 -2.26
C PHE A 54 -10.66 13.22 -1.98
N LEU A 55 -10.89 12.60 -0.82
CA LEU A 55 -10.24 11.35 -0.43
C LEU A 55 -11.26 10.22 -0.32
N LYS A 56 -11.15 9.24 -1.22
CA LYS A 56 -12.06 8.09 -1.26
C LYS A 56 -11.93 7.22 -0.02
N VAL A 57 -13.05 7.03 0.69
CA VAL A 57 -13.14 6.31 1.96
C VAL A 57 -14.36 5.39 1.98
N SER A 58 -14.25 4.26 2.69
CA SER A 58 -15.39 3.44 3.08
C SER A 58 -15.77 3.75 4.52
N ASN A 59 -17.05 4.02 4.76
CA ASN A 59 -17.63 4.27 6.08
C ASN A 59 -18.73 3.24 6.43
N ARG A 60 -18.92 2.20 5.61
CA ARG A 60 -20.01 1.22 5.75
C ARG A 60 -19.99 0.45 7.08
N THR A 61 -18.81 0.30 7.68
CA THR A 61 -18.60 -0.49 8.91
C THR A 61 -18.65 0.35 10.18
N GLY A 62 -19.00 1.65 10.09
CA GLY A 62 -18.91 2.60 11.21
C GLY A 62 -17.50 3.13 11.50
N ARG A 63 -16.48 2.61 10.80
CA ARG A 63 -15.10 3.11 10.80
C ARG A 63 -14.73 3.63 9.42
N LEU A 64 -13.90 4.68 9.39
CA LEU A 64 -13.26 5.14 8.17
C LEU A 64 -12.13 4.18 7.78
N LEU A 65 -12.31 3.52 6.64
CA LEU A 65 -11.35 2.62 6.02
C LEU A 65 -10.95 3.14 4.65
N PHE A 66 -9.65 3.19 4.40
CA PHE A 66 -9.07 3.73 3.18
C PHE A 66 -8.32 2.63 2.48
N LYS A 67 -8.54 2.44 1.18
CA LYS A 67 -7.63 1.62 0.38
C LYS A 67 -6.31 2.35 0.23
N LYS A 68 -5.19 1.66 0.40
CA LYS A 68 -3.86 2.25 0.19
C LYS A 68 -3.75 2.87 -1.20
N SER A 69 -4.22 2.16 -2.24
CA SER A 69 -4.22 2.67 -3.62
C SER A 69 -4.98 4.00 -3.80
N ASN A 70 -6.04 4.23 -3.02
CA ASN A 70 -6.79 5.49 -3.06
C ASN A 70 -6.00 6.62 -2.39
N ILE A 71 -5.26 6.32 -1.32
CA ILE A 71 -4.36 7.30 -0.69
C ILE A 71 -3.24 7.65 -1.67
N ASP A 72 -2.61 6.65 -2.29
CA ASP A 72 -1.51 6.83 -3.24
C ASP A 72 -1.97 7.69 -4.43
N ARG A 73 -3.15 7.41 -4.99
CA ARG A 73 -3.73 8.22 -6.07
C ARG A 73 -3.98 9.65 -5.60
N TRP A 74 -4.57 9.83 -4.42
CA TRP A 74 -4.85 11.16 -3.88
C TRP A 74 -3.58 12.00 -3.62
N LEU A 75 -2.48 11.37 -3.21
CA LEU A 75 -1.19 12.04 -2.99
C LEU A 75 -0.49 12.45 -4.30
N ASN A 76 -0.74 11.72 -5.39
CA ASN A 76 -0.07 11.96 -6.68
C ASN A 76 -0.75 13.05 -7.55
N GLY A 77 -1.91 13.57 -7.13
CA GLY A 77 -2.71 14.53 -7.91
C GLY A 77 -3.51 13.89 -9.03
#